data_AF-A0AAU6DSS2-F1
#
_entry.id   AF-A0AAU6DSS2-F1
#
_cell.length_a   1.000
_cell.length_b   1.000
_cell.length_c   1.000
_cell.angle_alpha   90.00
_cell.angle_beta   90.00
_cell.angle_gamma   90.00
#
_symmetry.space_group_name_H-M   'P 1'
#
loop_
_entity.id
_entity.type
_entity.pdbx_description
1 polymer ?
#
loop_
_entity_poly.entity_id
_entity_poly.type
_entity_poly.pdbx_seq_one_letter_code
_entity_poly.pdbx_strand_id
1 'polypeptide(L)'
;MTHVEPPPAETSPQTVWESSLVWADLLIGLHMEALEQDRHGQLFKFSEEETALYTGVDRPLVSFLIAAALHERILQLDLSFADAVFVPLAAPQEGGVTGTLRRSAYKALELSPDLEAQGGPTRALLMHNALSSHPDDRLLWDRVRTAAQTVVDTVARRTHARHAGPRHAGARADGPYRERGSTIGDILIGEQQRHELDRLATVWGDED
;
A
#
# COMPACT_ATOMS: atom_id res chain seq x y z
N MET A 1 -28.77 36.59 18.81
CA MET A 1 -27.64 36.16 17.96
C MET A 1 -27.78 34.67 17.77
N THR A 2 -28.29 34.25 16.61
CA THR A 2 -28.43 32.84 16.23
C THR A 2 -27.10 32.35 15.68
N HIS A 3 -26.48 31.39 16.37
CA HIS A 3 -25.28 30.71 15.90
C HIS A 3 -25.66 29.91 14.65
N VAL A 4 -25.14 30.32 13.48
CA VAL A 4 -25.23 29.52 12.26
C VAL A 4 -24.12 28.48 12.34
N GLU A 5 -24.51 27.24 12.57
CA GLU A 5 -23.62 26.08 12.48
C GLU A 5 -23.13 25.97 11.02
N PRO A 6 -21.81 25.87 10.76
CA PRO A 6 -21.32 25.72 9.40
C PRO A 6 -21.84 24.40 8.82
N PRO A 7 -22.23 24.36 7.53
CA PRO A 7 -22.68 23.11 6.92
C PRO A 7 -21.54 22.08 7.02
N PRO A 8 -21.84 20.80 7.33
CA PRO A 8 -20.84 19.76 7.30
C PRO A 8 -20.25 19.74 5.89
N ALA A 9 -18.92 19.80 5.80
CA ALA A 9 -18.24 19.62 4.53
C ALA A 9 -18.71 18.28 3.94
N GLU A 10 -19.43 18.33 2.83
CA GLU A 10 -19.81 17.15 2.05
C GLU A 10 -18.54 16.48 1.57
N THR A 11 -18.02 15.55 2.38
CA THR A 11 -16.98 14.64 1.93
C THR A 11 -17.67 13.72 0.94
N SER A 12 -17.28 13.84 -0.34
CA SER A 12 -17.75 12.93 -1.38
C SER A 12 -17.52 11.48 -0.93
N PRO A 13 -18.43 10.54 -1.24
CA PRO A 13 -18.29 9.16 -0.82
C PRO A 13 -16.98 8.59 -1.40
N GLN A 14 -16.05 8.27 -0.52
CA GLN A 14 -14.79 7.65 -0.91
C GLN A 14 -15.08 6.26 -1.47
N THR A 15 -14.50 5.94 -2.63
CA THR A 15 -14.63 4.61 -3.24
C THR A 15 -13.53 3.67 -2.74
N VAL A 16 -13.76 2.35 -2.86
CA VAL A 16 -12.74 1.33 -2.58
C VAL A 16 -11.45 1.57 -3.37
N TRP A 17 -11.58 2.04 -4.62
CA TRP A 17 -10.45 2.36 -5.47
C TRP A 17 -9.65 3.55 -4.95
N GLU A 18 -10.32 4.63 -4.53
CA GLU A 18 -9.67 5.78 -3.92
C GLU A 18 -8.93 5.40 -2.63
N SER A 19 -9.54 4.58 -1.77
CA SER A 19 -8.84 4.03 -0.60
C SER A 19 -7.62 3.20 -0.99
N SER A 20 -7.72 2.40 -2.05
CA SER A 20 -6.61 1.58 -2.52
C SER A 20 -5.43 2.43 -2.98
N LEU A 21 -5.68 3.56 -3.65
CA LEU A 21 -4.66 4.54 -4.05
C LEU A 21 -4.01 5.20 -2.82
N VAL A 22 -4.82 5.67 -1.86
CA VAL A 22 -4.32 6.29 -0.62
C VAL A 22 -3.47 5.30 0.18
N TRP A 23 -3.92 4.05 0.31
CA TRP A 23 -3.15 3.01 0.99
C TRP A 23 -1.89 2.63 0.24
N ALA A 24 -1.90 2.58 -1.10
CA ALA A 24 -0.68 2.35 -1.86
C ALA A 24 0.38 3.41 -1.60
N ASP A 25 -0.01 4.70 -1.57
CA ASP A 25 0.90 5.78 -1.24
C ASP A 25 1.43 5.71 0.20
N LEU A 26 0.56 5.37 1.16
CA LEU A 26 0.95 5.10 2.54
C LEU A 26 2.00 3.98 2.62
N LEU A 27 1.76 2.85 1.93
CA LEU A 27 2.69 1.71 1.93
C LEU A 27 4.06 2.07 1.35
N ILE A 28 4.11 2.91 0.31
CA ILE A 28 5.37 3.42 -0.24
C ILE A 28 6.07 4.32 0.79
N GLY A 29 5.35 5.23 1.46
CA GLY A 29 5.94 6.07 2.52
C GLY A 29 6.54 5.24 3.65
N LEU A 30 5.79 4.24 4.12
CA LEU A 30 6.24 3.30 5.15
C LEU A 30 7.46 2.48 4.74
N HIS A 31 7.53 2.10 3.46
CA HIS A 31 8.70 1.44 2.92
C HIS A 31 9.92 2.36 2.91
N MET A 32 9.76 3.63 2.56
CA MET A 32 10.85 4.61 2.56
C MET A 32 11.39 4.86 3.97
N GLU A 33 10.50 5.06 4.95
CA GLU A 33 10.90 5.15 6.37
C GLU A 33 11.68 3.92 6.82
N ALA A 34 11.21 2.72 6.43
CA ALA A 34 11.89 1.48 6.74
C ALA A 34 13.32 1.41 6.15
N LEU A 35 13.51 1.87 4.91
CA LEU A 35 14.82 1.94 4.27
C LEU A 35 15.75 2.94 4.97
N GLU A 36 15.23 4.09 5.40
CA GLU A 36 16.01 5.10 6.14
C GLU A 36 16.47 4.59 7.50
N GLN A 37 15.60 3.88 8.22
CA GLN A 37 15.91 3.25 9.50
C GLN A 37 16.98 2.16 9.37
N ASP A 38 16.86 1.27 8.38
CA ASP A 38 17.82 0.19 8.15
C ASP A 38 19.22 0.71 7.77
N ARG A 39 19.29 1.91 7.20
CA ARG A 39 20.54 2.60 6.86
C ARG A 39 21.06 3.49 7.99
N HIS A 40 20.49 3.41 9.21
CA HIS A 40 20.88 4.19 10.39
C HIS A 40 20.97 5.70 10.14
N GLY A 41 20.06 6.26 9.33
CA GLY A 41 20.09 7.69 8.98
C GLY A 41 21.32 8.11 8.16
N GLN A 42 22.19 7.17 7.75
CA GLN A 42 23.14 7.42 6.70
C GLN A 42 22.33 7.55 5.42
N LEU A 43 22.22 8.78 4.94
CA LEU A 43 21.79 9.16 3.58
C LEU A 43 22.76 8.56 2.54
N PHE A 44 23.01 7.25 2.57
CA PHE A 44 23.47 6.51 1.42
C PHE A 44 22.38 6.71 0.38
N LYS A 45 22.68 7.64 -0.54
CA LYS A 45 21.82 8.04 -1.66
C LYS A 45 21.18 6.78 -2.22
N PHE A 46 19.85 6.77 -2.26
CA PHE A 46 19.12 5.80 -3.05
C PHE A 46 19.81 5.67 -4.41
N SER A 47 19.92 4.44 -4.90
CA SER A 47 20.33 4.25 -6.29
C SER A 47 19.42 5.06 -7.21
N GLU A 48 19.88 5.37 -8.43
CA GLU A 48 19.05 6.08 -9.41
C GLU A 48 17.74 5.32 -9.67
N GLU A 49 17.81 3.98 -9.66
CA GLU A 49 16.65 3.10 -9.78
C GLU A 49 15.68 3.22 -8.59
N GLU A 50 16.18 3.11 -7.35
CA GLU A 50 15.34 3.30 -6.15
C GLU A 50 14.72 4.72 -6.11
N THR A 51 15.49 5.73 -6.52
CA THR A 51 15.00 7.11 -6.62
C THR A 51 13.87 7.20 -7.64
N ALA A 52 14.03 6.65 -8.84
CA ALA A 52 12.99 6.65 -9.86
C ALA A 52 11.70 5.97 -9.37
N LEU A 53 11.84 4.82 -8.70
CA LEU A 53 10.73 3.97 -8.27
C LEU A 53 9.96 4.50 -7.05
N TYR A 54 10.61 5.17 -6.11
CA TYR A 54 9.99 5.51 -4.83
C TYR A 54 9.76 7.01 -4.60
N THR A 55 10.55 7.87 -5.24
CA THR A 55 10.44 9.33 -5.10
C THR A 55 10.40 10.08 -6.44
N GLY A 56 10.63 9.38 -7.55
CA GLY A 56 10.78 9.94 -8.88
C GLY A 56 9.65 9.57 -9.83
N VAL A 57 10.01 9.51 -11.12
CA VAL A 57 9.06 9.43 -12.24
C VAL A 57 8.25 8.13 -12.31
N ASP A 58 8.78 7.02 -11.76
CA ASP A 58 8.13 5.72 -11.80
C ASP A 58 7.28 5.45 -10.55
N ARG A 59 7.35 6.30 -9.51
CA ARG A 59 6.55 6.18 -8.28
C ARG A 59 5.05 6.03 -8.55
N PRO A 60 4.42 6.80 -9.48
CA PRO A 60 3.01 6.62 -9.79
C PRO A 60 2.69 5.23 -10.35
N LEU A 61 3.61 4.62 -11.10
CA LEU A 61 3.45 3.26 -11.65
C LEU A 61 3.45 2.21 -10.54
N VAL A 62 4.38 2.35 -9.58
CA VAL A 62 4.47 1.48 -8.40
C VAL A 62 3.23 1.61 -7.53
N SER A 63 2.82 2.84 -7.21
CA SER A 63 1.63 3.13 -6.41
C SER A 63 0.37 2.54 -7.06
N PHE A 64 0.20 2.75 -8.36
CA PHE A 64 -0.95 2.23 -9.09
C PHE A 64 -1.01 0.69 -9.08
N LEU A 65 0.12 0.01 -9.25
CA LEU A 65 0.15 -1.45 -9.25
C LEU A 65 -0.16 -2.04 -7.86
N ILE A 66 0.29 -1.39 -6.78
CA ILE A 66 -0.09 -1.76 -5.40
C ILE A 66 -1.59 -1.54 -5.20
N ALA A 67 -2.14 -0.40 -5.63
CA ALA A 67 -3.56 -0.10 -5.55
C ALA A 67 -4.41 -1.11 -6.31
N ALA A 68 -3.99 -1.50 -7.52
CA ALA A 68 -4.65 -2.54 -8.32
C ALA A 68 -4.69 -3.89 -7.57
N ALA A 69 -3.60 -4.28 -6.93
CA ALA A 69 -3.54 -5.51 -6.13
C ALA A 69 -4.41 -5.44 -4.86
N LEU A 70 -4.47 -4.29 -4.18
CA LEU A 70 -5.37 -4.06 -3.06
C LEU A 70 -6.84 -4.18 -3.49
N HIS A 71 -7.20 -3.46 -4.56
CA HIS A 71 -8.54 -3.44 -5.12
C HIS A 71 -8.99 -4.85 -5.54
N GLU A 72 -8.12 -5.60 -6.22
CA GLU A 72 -8.41 -6.97 -6.62
C GLU A 72 -8.65 -7.90 -5.42
N ARG A 73 -7.86 -7.78 -4.34
CA ARG A 73 -8.10 -8.54 -3.11
C ARG A 73 -9.41 -8.16 -2.43
N ILE A 74 -9.75 -6.87 -2.40
CA ILE A 74 -11.00 -6.37 -1.83
C ILE A 74 -12.19 -6.96 -2.59
N LEU A 75 -12.15 -6.93 -3.93
CA LEU A 75 -13.19 -7.53 -4.77
C LEU A 75 -13.30 -9.04 -4.58
N GLN A 76 -12.18 -9.76 -4.51
CA GLN A 76 -12.20 -11.22 -4.32
C GLN A 76 -12.74 -11.66 -2.96
N LEU A 77 -12.56 -10.83 -1.94
CA LEU A 77 -13.05 -11.07 -0.59
C LEU A 77 -14.44 -10.48 -0.35
N ASP A 78 -15.03 -9.83 -1.35
CA ASP A 78 -16.33 -9.16 -1.27
C ASP A 78 -16.41 -8.17 -0.10
N LEU A 79 -15.32 -7.42 0.14
CA LEU A 79 -15.27 -6.46 1.24
C LEU A 79 -15.97 -5.16 0.83
N SER A 80 -16.82 -4.67 1.73
CA SER A 80 -17.39 -3.33 1.62
C SER A 80 -16.32 -2.25 1.80
N PHE A 81 -16.64 -1.00 1.47
CA PHE A 81 -15.76 0.14 1.76
C PHE A 81 -15.34 0.20 3.24
N ALA A 82 -16.28 -0.03 4.18
CA ALA A 82 -16.00 -0.01 5.61
C ALA A 82 -15.08 -1.17 6.05
N ASP A 83 -15.15 -2.30 5.33
CA ASP A 83 -14.38 -3.51 5.63
C ASP A 83 -13.06 -3.59 4.86
N ALA A 84 -12.79 -2.64 3.96
CA ALA A 84 -11.60 -2.67 3.13
C ALA A 84 -10.30 -2.61 3.95
N VAL A 85 -10.35 -2.12 5.20
CA VAL A 85 -9.23 -2.19 6.17
C VAL A 85 -8.83 -3.62 6.54
N PHE A 86 -9.70 -4.61 6.32
CA PHE A 86 -9.42 -6.03 6.57
C PHE A 86 -8.70 -6.73 5.40
N VAL A 87 -8.41 -6.01 4.31
CA VAL A 87 -7.67 -6.59 3.19
C VAL A 87 -6.29 -7.08 3.66
N PRO A 88 -5.94 -8.36 3.44
CA PRO A 88 -4.67 -8.91 3.90
C PRO A 88 -3.52 -8.51 2.98
N LEU A 89 -2.45 -7.94 3.54
CA LEU A 89 -1.21 -7.72 2.80
C LEU A 89 -0.45 -9.03 2.57
N ALA A 90 -0.29 -9.80 3.64
CA ALA A 90 0.33 -11.12 3.60
C ALA A 90 -0.57 -12.11 4.31
N ALA A 91 -0.88 -13.21 3.62
CA ALA A 91 -1.73 -14.27 4.14
C ALA A 91 -1.26 -15.64 3.62
N PRO A 92 -1.58 -16.72 4.36
CA PRO A 92 -1.26 -18.08 3.96
C PRO A 92 -1.70 -18.38 2.53
N GLN A 93 -1.00 -19.30 1.88
CA GLN A 93 -1.32 -19.76 0.51
C GLN A 93 -1.33 -18.63 -0.52
N GLU A 94 -0.61 -17.54 -0.24
CA GLU A 94 -0.54 -16.36 -1.10
C GLU A 94 -1.89 -15.63 -1.24
N GLY A 95 -2.78 -15.75 -0.24
CA GLY A 95 -4.09 -15.09 -0.23
C GLY A 95 -4.08 -13.58 -0.01
N GLY A 96 -2.89 -12.95 0.10
CA GLY A 96 -2.74 -11.52 0.33
C GLY A 96 -2.29 -10.73 -0.90
N VAL A 97 -2.18 -9.41 -0.75
CA VAL A 97 -1.64 -8.50 -1.78
C VAL A 97 -0.25 -8.95 -2.27
N THR A 98 0.62 -9.42 -1.37
CA THR A 98 1.93 -10.00 -1.71
C THR A 98 1.84 -11.17 -2.69
N GLY A 99 0.83 -12.02 -2.56
CA GLY A 99 0.57 -13.14 -3.46
C GLY A 99 0.04 -12.67 -4.82
N THR A 100 -0.84 -11.68 -4.80
CA THR A 100 -1.40 -11.03 -6.00
C THR A 100 -0.29 -10.45 -6.88
N LEU A 101 0.60 -9.66 -6.28
CA LEU A 101 1.73 -9.05 -7.00
C LEU A 101 2.71 -10.09 -7.55
N ARG A 102 2.82 -11.26 -6.90
CA ARG A 102 3.70 -12.35 -7.34
C ARG A 102 3.11 -13.15 -8.50
N ARG A 103 1.82 -13.51 -8.44
CA ARG A 103 1.21 -14.49 -9.36
C ARG A 103 0.26 -13.89 -10.40
N SER A 104 -0.34 -12.74 -10.10
CA SER A 104 -1.48 -12.23 -10.86
C SER A 104 -1.49 -10.69 -10.96
N ALA A 105 -0.32 -10.05 -10.91
CA ALA A 105 -0.19 -8.59 -11.01
C ALA A 105 -0.88 -8.02 -12.26
N TYR A 106 -0.73 -8.70 -13.39
CA TYR A 106 -1.41 -8.31 -14.64
C TYR A 106 -2.92 -8.38 -14.51
N LYS A 107 -3.47 -9.47 -13.97
CA LYS A 107 -4.92 -9.63 -13.76
C LYS A 107 -5.47 -8.57 -12.80
N ALA A 108 -4.71 -8.21 -11.76
CA ALA A 108 -5.09 -7.13 -10.85
C ALA A 108 -5.18 -5.78 -11.58
N LEU A 109 -4.24 -5.51 -12.49
CA LEU A 109 -4.25 -4.33 -13.35
C LEU A 109 -5.41 -4.33 -14.37
N GLU A 110 -5.76 -5.48 -14.93
CA GLU A 110 -6.95 -5.59 -15.80
C GLU A 110 -8.22 -5.20 -15.05
N LEU A 111 -8.34 -5.64 -13.79
CA LEU A 111 -9.49 -5.39 -12.91
C LEU A 111 -9.50 -4.00 -12.26
N SER A 112 -8.43 -3.21 -12.39
CA SER A 112 -8.43 -1.85 -11.86
C SER A 112 -9.37 -0.95 -12.66
N PRO A 113 -10.09 -0.01 -12.01
CA PRO A 113 -10.97 0.92 -12.70
C PRO A 113 -10.25 1.73 -13.79
N ASP A 114 -10.95 1.95 -14.90
CA ASP A 114 -10.47 2.77 -16.02
C ASP A 114 -11.04 4.18 -15.91
N LEU A 115 -10.53 4.93 -14.94
CA LEU A 115 -10.96 6.30 -14.64
C LEU A 115 -9.85 7.27 -15.03
N GLU A 116 -10.09 8.06 -16.08
CA GLU A 116 -9.13 9.05 -16.60
C GLU A 116 -8.56 9.95 -15.48
N ALA A 117 -9.41 10.46 -14.60
CA ALA A 117 -9.01 11.31 -13.48
C ALA A 117 -8.25 10.60 -12.36
N GLN A 118 -8.23 9.26 -12.34
CA GLN A 118 -7.67 8.44 -11.26
C GLN A 118 -6.67 7.40 -11.82
N GLY A 119 -5.86 7.82 -12.79
CA GLY A 119 -4.70 7.08 -13.27
C GLY A 119 -4.88 6.30 -14.58
N GLY A 120 -5.85 6.68 -15.42
CA GLY A 120 -6.03 6.10 -16.77
C GLY A 120 -4.73 5.99 -17.59
N PRO A 121 -3.93 7.08 -17.75
CA PRO A 121 -2.66 7.02 -18.46
C PRO A 121 -1.64 6.05 -17.84
N THR A 122 -1.58 5.99 -16.51
CA THR A 122 -0.71 5.06 -15.77
C THR A 122 -1.12 3.61 -16.01
N ARG A 123 -2.43 3.32 -15.95
CA ARG A 123 -2.98 2.01 -16.25
C ARG A 123 -2.65 1.59 -17.69
N ALA A 124 -2.90 2.46 -18.65
CA ALA A 124 -2.65 2.19 -20.07
C ALA A 124 -1.15 1.89 -20.32
N LEU A 125 -0.26 2.68 -19.74
CA LEU A 125 1.19 2.47 -19.84
C LEU A 125 1.60 1.13 -19.22
N LEU A 126 1.12 0.79 -18.02
CA LEU A 126 1.43 -0.48 -17.38
C LEU A 126 0.88 -1.68 -18.16
N MET A 127 -0.34 -1.57 -18.68
CA MET A 127 -0.95 -2.61 -19.52
C MET A 127 -0.15 -2.83 -20.80
N HIS A 128 0.29 -1.75 -21.45
CA HIS A 128 1.16 -1.80 -22.61
C HIS A 128 2.47 -2.53 -22.29
N ASN A 129 3.16 -2.10 -21.23
CA ASN A 129 4.45 -2.66 -20.83
C ASN A 129 4.38 -4.15 -20.43
N ALA A 130 3.29 -4.54 -19.75
CA ALA A 130 3.07 -5.93 -19.34
C ALA A 130 2.88 -6.89 -20.54
N LEU A 131 2.37 -6.38 -21.67
CA LEU A 131 2.08 -7.16 -22.88
C LEU A 131 3.16 -7.02 -23.96
N SER A 132 3.96 -5.96 -23.92
CA SER A 132 4.97 -5.64 -24.94
C SER A 132 5.98 -6.77 -25.13
N SER A 133 6.48 -6.96 -26.35
CA SER A 133 7.65 -7.82 -26.62
C SER A 133 8.95 -7.03 -26.67
N HIS A 134 8.89 -5.70 -26.56
CA HIS A 134 10.08 -4.85 -26.56
C HIS A 134 10.85 -5.02 -25.24
N PRO A 135 12.18 -5.20 -25.28
CA PRO A 135 12.99 -5.42 -24.07
C PRO A 135 12.84 -4.31 -23.02
N ASP A 136 12.83 -3.05 -23.43
CA ASP A 136 12.79 -1.92 -22.48
C ASP A 136 11.46 -1.81 -21.75
N ASP A 137 10.35 -2.05 -22.46
CA ASP A 137 9.00 -2.04 -21.87
C ASP A 137 8.84 -3.18 -20.86
N ARG A 138 9.38 -4.36 -21.20
CA ARG A 138 9.42 -5.52 -20.31
C ARG A 138 10.25 -5.24 -19.06
N LEU A 139 11.41 -4.60 -19.22
CA LEU A 139 12.26 -4.21 -18.10
C LEU A 139 11.54 -3.22 -17.18
N LEU A 140 10.83 -2.22 -17.72
CA LEU A 140 10.04 -1.29 -16.92
C LEU A 140 8.93 -2.02 -16.13
N TRP A 141 8.19 -2.91 -16.79
CA TRP A 141 7.18 -3.73 -16.12
C TRP A 141 7.75 -4.54 -14.96
N ASP A 142 8.86 -5.26 -15.19
CA ASP A 142 9.46 -6.12 -14.18
C ASP A 142 10.05 -5.31 -13.01
N ARG A 143 10.65 -4.15 -13.27
CA ARG A 143 11.11 -3.23 -12.21
C ARG A 143 9.94 -2.74 -11.36
N VAL A 144 8.88 -2.23 -11.98
CA VAL A 144 7.70 -1.73 -11.24
C VAL A 144 7.04 -2.85 -10.44
N ARG A 145 6.87 -4.04 -11.02
CA ARG A 145 6.31 -5.22 -10.33
C ARG A 145 7.17 -5.63 -9.14
N THR A 146 8.49 -5.67 -9.31
CA THR A 146 9.43 -6.04 -8.25
C THR A 146 9.44 -5.00 -7.13
N ALA A 147 9.39 -3.71 -7.48
CA ALA A 147 9.29 -2.61 -6.52
C ALA A 147 8.00 -2.68 -5.71
N ALA A 148 6.86 -2.83 -6.39
CA ALA A 148 5.56 -2.99 -5.73
C ALA A 148 5.55 -4.18 -4.76
N GLN A 149 6.08 -5.34 -5.19
CA GLN A 149 6.18 -6.50 -4.32
C GLN A 149 7.09 -6.22 -3.12
N THR A 150 8.23 -5.57 -3.33
CA THR A 150 9.21 -5.24 -2.28
C THR A 150 8.63 -4.31 -1.22
N VAL A 151 7.89 -3.28 -1.64
CA VAL A 151 7.15 -2.37 -0.74
C VAL A 151 6.22 -3.17 0.15
N VAL A 152 5.30 -3.95 -0.44
CA VAL A 152 4.28 -4.68 0.33
C VAL A 152 4.91 -5.77 1.22
N ASP A 153 5.89 -6.53 0.72
CA ASP A 153 6.60 -7.55 1.52
C ASP A 153 7.32 -6.90 2.71
N THR A 154 7.94 -5.74 2.53
CA THR A 154 8.68 -5.04 3.60
C THR A 154 7.75 -4.52 4.67
N VAL A 155 6.67 -3.85 4.29
CA VAL A 155 5.66 -3.38 5.25
C VAL A 155 5.04 -4.57 5.98
N ALA A 156 4.57 -5.59 5.25
CA ALA A 156 3.95 -6.77 5.87
C ALA A 156 4.86 -7.51 6.86
N ARG A 157 6.18 -7.55 6.61
CA ARG A 157 7.16 -8.13 7.55
C ARG A 157 7.21 -7.39 8.88
N ARG A 158 7.18 -6.06 8.82
CA ARG A 158 7.26 -5.15 9.96
C ARG A 158 5.93 -4.99 10.69
N THR A 159 4.81 -5.25 10.01
CA THR A 159 3.47 -5.20 10.61
C THR A 159 3.16 -6.44 11.44
N HIS A 160 2.64 -6.22 12.65
CA HIS A 160 2.11 -7.26 13.52
C HIS A 160 0.58 -7.34 13.44
N ALA A 161 0.04 -8.55 13.51
CA ALA A 161 -1.40 -8.81 13.53
C ALA A 161 -2.02 -8.39 14.87
N ARG A 162 -2.57 -7.17 14.96
CA ARG A 162 -3.12 -6.58 16.20
C ARG A 162 -4.59 -6.14 16.08
N HIS A 163 -5.04 -5.76 14.89
CA HIS A 163 -6.39 -5.31 14.62
C HIS A 163 -7.41 -6.42 14.94
N ALA A 164 -8.41 -6.08 15.75
CA ALA A 164 -9.53 -6.95 16.06
C ALA A 164 -10.53 -6.91 14.89
N GLY A 165 -10.72 -8.03 14.20
CA GLY A 165 -11.69 -8.16 13.13
C GLY A 165 -11.43 -9.36 12.23
N PRO A 166 -12.20 -9.51 11.13
CA PRO A 166 -12.05 -10.62 10.20
C PRO A 166 -10.61 -10.73 9.67
N ARG A 167 -10.12 -11.97 9.60
CA ARG A 167 -8.80 -12.31 9.04
C ARG A 167 -8.94 -13.48 8.09
N HIS A 168 -7.90 -13.68 7.27
CA HIS A 168 -7.78 -14.89 6.46
C HIS A 168 -7.91 -16.15 7.34
N ALA A 169 -8.73 -17.12 6.93
CA ALA A 169 -9.09 -18.28 7.77
C ALA A 169 -7.88 -19.12 8.24
N GLY A 170 -6.81 -19.16 7.45
CA GLY A 170 -5.56 -19.83 7.83
C GLY A 170 -4.55 -18.98 8.63
N ALA A 171 -4.89 -17.74 8.99
CA ALA A 171 -3.95 -16.81 9.59
C ALA A 171 -3.51 -17.27 11.00
N ARG A 172 -2.24 -17.03 11.31
CA ARG A 172 -1.62 -17.34 12.61
C ARG A 172 -0.90 -16.10 13.11
N ALA A 173 -1.48 -15.45 14.12
CA ALA A 173 -0.98 -14.15 14.62
C ALA A 173 0.53 -14.16 14.95
N ASP A 174 1.01 -15.26 15.57
CA ASP A 174 2.42 -15.43 15.96
C ASP A 174 3.27 -16.15 14.89
N GLY A 175 2.71 -16.36 13.69
CA GLY A 175 3.39 -17.04 12.59
C GLY A 175 4.45 -16.18 11.89
N PRO A 176 5.21 -16.78 10.95
CA PRO A 176 6.02 -16.00 10.03
C PRO A 176 5.13 -15.00 9.28
N TYR A 177 5.68 -13.87 8.82
CA TYR A 177 4.88 -12.77 8.26
C TYR A 177 3.90 -13.20 7.15
N ARG A 178 4.27 -14.21 6.35
CA ARG A 178 3.43 -14.80 5.29
C ARG A 178 2.18 -15.51 5.82
N GLU A 179 2.20 -15.96 7.06
CA GLU A 179 1.09 -16.66 7.71
C GLU A 179 0.29 -15.75 8.66
N ARG A 180 0.77 -14.55 9.00
CA ARG A 180 0.13 -13.70 10.02
C ARG A 180 -1.25 -13.19 9.65
N GLY A 181 -1.55 -13.08 8.35
CA GLY A 181 -2.79 -12.44 7.91
C GLY A 181 -2.82 -10.97 8.32
N SER A 182 -1.68 -10.27 8.21
CA SER A 182 -1.60 -8.84 8.53
C SER A 182 -2.45 -8.04 7.53
N THR A 183 -3.26 -7.13 8.02
CA THR A 183 -4.20 -6.33 7.22
C THR A 183 -3.78 -4.88 7.12
N ILE A 184 -4.47 -4.09 6.28
CA ILE A 184 -4.30 -2.62 6.27
C ILE A 184 -4.63 -2.02 7.63
N GLY A 185 -5.66 -2.51 8.32
CA GLY A 185 -6.02 -2.06 9.67
C GLY A 185 -4.90 -2.25 10.69
N ASP A 186 -4.11 -3.32 10.58
CA ASP A 186 -2.93 -3.53 11.43
C ASP A 186 -1.88 -2.42 11.25
N ILE A 187 -1.73 -1.93 10.02
CA ILE A 187 -0.80 -0.84 9.68
C ILE A 187 -1.30 0.47 10.25
N LEU A 188 -2.58 0.80 10.02
CA LEU A 188 -3.17 2.05 10.50
C LEU A 188 -3.09 2.17 12.03
N ILE A 189 -3.30 1.07 12.76
CA ILE A 189 -3.09 1.03 14.22
C ILE A 189 -1.63 1.29 14.57
N GLY A 190 -0.69 0.67 13.85
CA GLY A 190 0.74 0.89 14.01
C GLY A 190 1.13 2.36 13.83
N GLU A 191 0.63 3.00 12.78
CA GLU A 191 0.90 4.42 12.49
C GLU A 191 0.32 5.34 13.55
N GLN A 192 -0.92 5.08 13.96
CA GLN A 192 -1.54 5.85 15.02
C GLN A 192 -0.72 5.78 16.32
N GLN A 193 -0.27 4.58 16.71
CA GLN A 193 0.55 4.37 17.90
C GLN A 193 1.90 5.09 17.79
N ARG A 194 2.55 5.04 16.62
CA ARG A 194 3.82 5.75 16.38
C ARG A 194 3.65 7.26 16.51
N HIS A 195 2.65 7.84 15.84
CA HIS A 195 2.39 9.27 15.94
C HIS A 195 2.03 9.73 17.36
N GLU A 196 1.32 8.90 18.13
CA GLU A 196 1.03 9.19 19.54
C GLU A 196 2.31 9.21 20.38
N LEU A 197 3.20 8.24 20.19
CA LEU A 197 4.49 8.19 20.86
C LEU A 197 5.40 9.38 20.48
N ASP A 198 5.45 9.77 19.21
CA ASP A 198 6.23 10.92 18.75
C ASP A 198 5.71 12.24 19.37
N ARG A 199 4.38 12.40 19.45
CA ARG A 199 3.76 13.55 20.13
C ARG A 199 4.12 13.59 21.61
N LEU A 200 4.04 12.44 22.28
CA LEU A 200 4.40 12.33 23.69
C LEU A 200 5.90 12.62 23.92
N ALA A 201 6.78 12.13 23.05
CA ALA A 201 8.22 12.42 23.09
C ALA A 201 8.52 13.91 22.89
N THR A 202 7.73 14.60 22.06
CA THR A 202 7.85 16.05 21.86
C THR A 202 7.41 16.82 23.12
N VAL A 203 6.32 16.40 23.77
CA VAL A 203 5.80 17.05 25.00
C VAL A 203 6.73 16.83 26.19
N TRP A 204 7.38 15.67 26.31
CA TRP A 204 8.33 15.38 27.38
C TRP A 204 9.79 15.76 27.06
N GLY A 205 10.09 16.08 25.81
CA GLY A 205 11.41 16.54 25.36
C GLY A 205 11.65 18.05 25.53
N ASP A 206 10.63 18.80 25.95
CA ASP A 206 10.68 20.27 26.17
C ASP A 206 10.92 20.66 27.65
N GLU A 207 11.43 19.75 28.50
CA GLU A 207 11.82 20.03 29.91
C GLU A 207 13.33 20.34 30.07
N ASP A 208 13.92 21.17 29.19
CA ASP A 208 15.27 21.76 29.39
C ASP A 208 15.21 23.26 29.76
#